data_AF-A0A6V8PU77-F1
#
_entry.id   AF-A0A6V8PU77-F1
#
_cell.length_a   1.000
_cell.length_b   1.000
_cell.length_c   1.000
_cell.angle_alpha   90.00
_cell.angle_beta   90.00
_cell.angle_gamma   90.00
#
_symmetry.space_group_name_H-M   'P 1'
#
loop_
_entity.id
_entity.type
_entity.pdbx_description
1 polymer ?
#
loop_
_entity_poly.entity_id
_entity_poly.type
_entity_poly.pdbx_seq_one_letter_code
_entity_poly.pdbx_strand_id
1 'polypeptide(L)' 'ISSEQRGDKEKLTFIGKRQITSPRGEILYRASGDKEELTVMEIAVEKARDKNLNSFNDLFTDRKKEFYE' A
#
# COMPACT_ATOMS: atom_id res chain seq x y z
N ILE A 1 18.33 9.21 -11.18
CA ILE A 1 17.92 7.82 -10.84
C ILE A 1 18.64 7.43 -9.55
N SER A 2 17.88 7.14 -8.49
CA SER A 2 18.45 6.82 -7.18
C SER A 2 18.94 5.36 -7.13
N SER A 3 20.02 5.10 -6.40
CA SER A 3 20.68 3.79 -6.35
C SER A 3 21.48 3.57 -5.07
N GLU A 4 21.71 2.32 -4.72
CA GLU A 4 22.56 1.90 -3.60
C GLU A 4 23.71 1.01 -4.11
N GLN A 5 24.93 1.23 -3.60
CA GLN A 5 26.09 0.38 -3.85
C GLN A 5 26.78 0.05 -2.54
N ARG A 6 27.10 -1.24 -2.32
CA ARG A 6 27.74 -1.74 -1.08
C ARG A 6 29.05 -2.46 -1.41
N GLY A 7 30.16 -1.73 -1.30
CA GLY A 7 31.48 -2.23 -1.67
C GLY A 7 31.50 -2.69 -3.12
N ASP A 8 32.00 -3.91 -3.34
CA ASP A 8 32.19 -4.49 -4.68
C ASP A 8 30.93 -5.19 -5.23
N LYS A 9 29.78 -5.07 -4.54
CA LYS A 9 28.52 -5.65 -5.02
C LYS A 9 27.94 -4.84 -6.17
N GLU A 10 27.17 -5.54 -7.00
CA GLU A 10 26.36 -4.93 -8.07
C GLU A 10 25.51 -3.79 -7.56
N LYS A 11 25.48 -2.71 -8.34
CA LYS A 11 24.72 -1.50 -8.02
C LYS A 11 23.22 -1.78 -8.16
N LEU A 12 22.48 -1.54 -7.08
CA LEU A 12 21.02 -1.69 -7.08
C LEU A 12 20.35 -0.37 -7.40
N THR A 13 19.32 -0.43 -8.26
CA THR A 13 18.50 0.74 -8.61
C THR A 13 17.17 0.67 -7.87
N PHE A 14 16.79 1.75 -7.21
CA PHE A 14 15.48 1.81 -6.55
C PHE A 14 14.37 1.87 -7.61
N ILE A 15 13.29 1.11 -7.39
CA ILE A 15 12.19 0.98 -8.36
C ILE A 15 11.18 2.14 -8.32
N GLY A 16 11.28 3.03 -7.32
CA GLY A 16 10.31 4.11 -7.09
C GLY A 16 8.89 3.57 -6.84
N LYS A 17 7.90 4.02 -7.62
CA LYS A 17 6.50 3.54 -7.61
C LYS A 17 5.77 3.69 -6.27
N ARG A 18 6.09 4.75 -5.52
CA ARG A 18 5.33 5.15 -4.32
C ARG A 18 3.84 5.26 -4.69
N GLN A 19 2.94 4.77 -3.85
CA GLN A 19 1.52 4.71 -4.18
C GLN A 19 0.63 5.05 -2.98
N ILE A 20 -0.59 5.48 -3.29
CA ILE A 20 -1.69 5.58 -2.33
C ILE A 20 -2.78 4.61 -2.77
N THR A 21 -3.24 3.76 -1.86
CA THR A 21 -4.22 2.69 -2.14
C THR A 21 -5.43 2.82 -1.23
N SER A 22 -6.64 2.62 -1.77
CA SER A 22 -7.87 2.63 -1.00
C SER A 22 -8.01 1.37 -0.14
N PRO A 23 -8.88 1.36 0.90
CA PRO A 23 -9.21 0.15 1.67
C PRO A 23 -9.80 -1.00 0.82
N ARG A 24 -10.32 -0.70 -0.37
CA ARG A 24 -10.83 -1.68 -1.34
C ARG A 24 -9.75 -2.19 -2.29
N GLY A 25 -8.50 -1.77 -2.12
CA GLY A 25 -7.36 -2.21 -2.93
C GLY A 25 -7.14 -1.40 -4.21
N GLU A 26 -7.88 -0.33 -4.43
CA GLU A 26 -7.76 0.50 -5.64
C GLU A 26 -6.50 1.37 -5.56
N ILE A 27 -5.75 1.48 -6.65
CA ILE A 27 -4.61 2.41 -6.74
C ILE A 27 -5.19 3.81 -7.02
N LEU A 28 -5.21 4.65 -6.01
CA LEU A 28 -5.66 6.05 -6.13
C LEU A 28 -4.58 6.92 -6.75
N TYR A 29 -3.31 6.61 -6.47
CA TYR A 29 -2.16 7.26 -7.07
C TYR A 29 -0.97 6.31 -7.10
N ARG A 30 -0.14 6.39 -8.15
CA ARG A 30 1.18 5.75 -8.19
C ARG A 30 2.16 6.66 -8.92
N ALA A 31 3.21 7.08 -8.20
CA ALA A 31 4.30 7.88 -8.74
C ALA A 31 5.08 7.13 -9.81
N SER A 32 5.78 7.88 -10.68
CA SER A 32 6.74 7.26 -11.60
C SER A 32 7.89 6.55 -10.83
N GLY A 33 8.59 5.66 -11.53
CA GLY A 33 9.74 4.95 -10.96
C GLY A 33 11.03 5.78 -10.98
N ASP A 34 11.08 6.81 -11.81
CA ASP A 34 12.30 7.46 -12.29
C ASP A 34 12.36 8.97 -12.03
N LYS A 35 11.27 9.58 -11.54
CA LYS A 35 11.16 11.01 -11.30
C LYS A 35 10.85 11.31 -9.83
N GLU A 36 11.25 12.50 -9.41
CA GLU A 36 10.81 13.07 -8.15
C GLU A 36 9.43 13.70 -8.32
N GLU A 37 8.48 13.28 -7.48
CA GLU A 37 7.08 13.67 -7.57
C GLU A 37 6.51 13.79 -6.15
N LEU A 38 5.59 14.75 -5.97
CA LEU A 38 4.83 14.93 -4.74
C LEU A 38 3.33 14.86 -5.09
N THR A 39 2.58 14.13 -4.27
CA THR A 39 1.12 14.10 -4.38
C THR A 39 0.52 14.17 -2.99
N VAL A 40 -0.49 15.01 -2.85
CA VAL A 40 -1.29 15.17 -1.64
C VAL A 40 -2.74 14.94 -2.05
N MET A 41 -3.46 14.13 -1.26
CA MET A 41 -4.84 13.76 -1.53
C MET A 41 -5.61 13.72 -0.21
N GLU A 42 -6.84 14.21 -0.25
CA GLU A 42 -7.83 14.05 0.81
C GLU A 42 -8.34 12.61 0.83
N ILE A 43 -8.47 12.03 2.03
CA ILE A 43 -9.01 10.67 2.19
C ILE A 43 -10.19 10.66 3.15
N ALA A 44 -11.16 9.81 2.81
CA ALA A 44 -12.31 9.46 3.63
C ALA A 44 -11.91 8.39 4.67
N VAL A 45 -11.53 8.81 5.88
CA VAL A 45 -11.04 7.90 6.94
C VAL A 45 -12.11 6.89 7.39
N GLU A 46 -13.38 7.28 7.34
CA GLU A 46 -14.53 6.43 7.64
C GLU A 46 -14.58 5.18 6.75
N LYS A 47 -14.17 5.27 5.48
CA LYS A 47 -14.08 4.10 4.58
C LYS A 47 -13.06 3.07 5.06
N ALA A 48 -12.02 3.51 5.77
CA ALA A 48 -11.04 2.60 6.36
C ALA A 48 -11.53 2.00 7.68
N ARG A 49 -12.42 2.68 8.40
CA ARG A 49 -13.01 2.21 9.66
C ARG A 49 -14.11 1.18 9.43
N ASP A 50 -14.84 1.28 8.32
CA ASP A 50 -15.81 0.27 7.94
C ASP A 50 -15.11 -1.04 7.57
N LYS A 51 -15.40 -2.08 8.34
CA LYS A 51 -14.88 -3.45 8.15
C LYS A 51 -15.93 -4.40 7.61
N ASN A 52 -17.16 -3.93 7.41
CA ASN A 52 -18.19 -4.68 6.72
C ASN A 52 -17.85 -4.75 5.23
N LEU A 53 -17.59 -5.96 4.74
CA LEU A 53 -17.42 -6.20 3.30
C LEU A 53 -18.77 -6.19 2.60
N ASN A 54 -19.77 -6.79 3.25
CA ASN A 54 -21.16 -6.91 2.82
C ASN A 54 -22.06 -7.15 4.07
N SER A 55 -23.36 -7.42 3.87
CA SER A 55 -24.33 -7.63 4.96
C SER A 55 -24.10 -8.88 5.82
N PHE A 56 -23.23 -9.78 5.40
CA PHE A 56 -22.96 -11.07 6.04
C PHE A 56 -21.51 -11.19 6.55
N ASN A 57 -20.62 -10.26 6.17
CA ASN A 57 -19.19 -10.39 6.40
C ASN A 57 -18.57 -9.12 6.94
N ASP A 58 -17.81 -9.27 8.03
CA ASP A 58 -16.95 -8.24 8.60
C ASP A 58 -15.51 -8.77 8.78
N LEU A 59 -14.54 -7.99 8.29
CA LEU A 59 -13.13 -8.39 8.22
C LEU A 59 -12.52 -8.79 9.56
N PHE A 60 -13.00 -8.23 10.67
CA PHE A 60 -12.42 -8.46 11.98
C PHE A 60 -13.20 -9.47 12.79
N THR A 61 -14.53 -9.43 12.76
CA THR A 61 -15.35 -10.42 13.50
C THR A 61 -15.30 -11.80 12.86
N ASP A 62 -15.12 -11.88 11.55
CA ASP A 62 -15.08 -13.17 10.83
C ASP A 62 -13.73 -13.90 10.96
N ARG A 63 -12.75 -13.30 11.66
CA ARG A 63 -11.44 -13.91 11.89
C ARG A 63 -11.58 -15.12 12.80
N LYS A 64 -11.18 -16.29 12.30
CA LYS A 64 -11.06 -17.53 13.09
C LYS A 64 -9.63 -17.70 13.60
N LYS A 65 -9.32 -16.98 14.67
CA LYS A 65 -7.95 -16.88 15.22
C LYS A 65 -7.39 -18.22 15.68
N GLU A 66 -8.25 -19.17 16.02
CA GLU A 66 -7.91 -20.53 16.42
C GLU A 66 -7.18 -21.36 15.34
N PHE A 67 -7.21 -20.94 14.08
CA PHE A 67 -6.50 -21.62 12.98
C PHE A 67 -5.21 -20.92 12.55
N TYR A 68 -4.74 -19.89 13.25
CA TYR A 68 -3.57 -19.10 12.84
C TYR A 68 -2.26 -19.56 13.49
N GLU A 69 -2.32 -20.44 14.48
CA GLU A 69 -1.16 -21.03 15.17
C GLU A 69 -0.74 -22.35 14.53
#